data_AF-A0A8S1PXK1-F1
#
_entry.id   AF-A0A8S1PXK1-F1
#
_cell.length_a   1.000
_cell.length_b   1.000
_cell.length_c   1.000
_cell.angle_alpha   90.00
_cell.angle_beta   90.00
_cell.angle_gamma   90.00
#
_symmetry.space_group_name_H-M   'P 1'
#
loop_
_entity.id
_entity.type
_entity.pdbx_description
1 polymer ?
#
loop_
_entity_poly.entity_id
_entity_poly.type
_entity_poly.pdbx_seq_one_letter_code
_entity_poly.pdbx_strand_id
1 'polypeptide(L)'
;MSVSQLLIKLYHLVADHSDIESFQNFVKSQNLIHQLTIIIEHIQNNKIKKDYKELEKQLQKYESEVRVHIRESYLMNQKYDEMKNQIKQLEQDRNELLQNTKKTLNKLKKENEELYQQVKLLKDELNYYKQFEICTQQSTKISNSKTIEKQNKLKDKRFHTNITPQKTANSSFDYLVNKRLSQQIVQRKKSFQKYMFSKRKSCTTDLSKSM
;
A
#
# COMPACT_ATOMS: atom_id res chain seq x y z
N MET A 1 71.75 -54.21 -4.42
CA MET A 1 71.15 -53.54 -3.23
C MET A 1 70.75 -54.62 -2.25
N SER A 2 71.13 -54.54 -0.97
CA SER A 2 70.83 -55.61 -0.01
C SER A 2 69.37 -55.59 0.45
N VAL A 3 68.85 -56.73 0.91
CA VAL A 3 67.48 -56.84 1.45
C VAL A 3 67.26 -55.86 2.61
N SER A 4 68.25 -55.71 3.49
CA SER A 4 68.19 -54.74 4.59
C SER A 4 68.13 -53.28 4.11
N GLN A 5 68.87 -52.93 3.05
CA GLN A 5 68.80 -51.60 2.44
C GLN A 5 67.43 -51.34 1.80
N LEU A 6 66.81 -52.35 1.21
CA LEU A 6 65.46 -52.25 0.65
C LEU A 6 64.42 -52.01 1.76
N LEU A 7 64.49 -52.78 2.85
CA LEU A 7 63.57 -52.65 3.99
C LEU A 7 63.66 -51.28 4.67
N ILE A 8 64.88 -50.76 4.86
CA ILE A 8 65.09 -49.42 5.43
C ILE A 8 64.49 -48.33 4.53
N LYS A 9 64.71 -48.41 3.21
CA LYS A 9 64.11 -47.47 2.26
C LYS A 9 62.58 -47.54 2.26
N LEU A 10 62.02 -48.74 2.32
CA LEU A 10 60.57 -48.94 2.39
C LEU A 10 59.99 -48.38 3.69
N TYR A 11 60.66 -48.59 4.82
CA TYR A 11 60.25 -48.01 6.10
C TYR A 11 60.21 -46.48 6.02
N HIS A 12 61.27 -45.83 5.55
CA HIS A 12 61.31 -44.37 5.43
C HIS A 12 60.34 -43.78 4.41
N LEU A 13 59.88 -44.58 3.45
CA LEU A 13 58.88 -44.16 2.46
C LEU A 13 57.46 -44.16 3.02
N VAL A 14 57.21 -44.93 4.08
CA VAL A 14 55.88 -45.12 4.66
C VAL A 14 55.74 -44.45 6.02
N ALA A 15 56.80 -44.44 6.81
CA ALA A 15 56.80 -43.89 8.16
C ALA A 15 57.17 -42.40 8.16
N ASP A 16 56.41 -41.61 8.91
CA ASP A 16 56.77 -40.21 9.19
C ASP A 16 58.14 -40.17 9.88
N HIS A 17 59.01 -39.26 9.44
CA HIS A 17 60.37 -39.10 9.96
C HIS A 17 60.42 -38.67 11.45
N SER A 18 59.27 -38.45 12.08
CA SER A 18 59.11 -38.03 13.46
C SER A 18 59.02 -39.18 14.47
N ASP A 19 58.79 -40.44 14.04
CA ASP A 19 58.56 -41.57 14.94
C ASP A 19 59.85 -42.39 15.20
N ILE A 20 60.76 -41.79 15.98
CA ILE A 20 62.11 -42.30 16.26
C ILE A 20 62.08 -43.66 16.97
N GLU A 21 61.13 -43.86 17.90
CA GLU A 21 61.00 -45.11 18.66
C GLU A 21 60.60 -46.29 17.78
N SER A 22 59.66 -46.05 16.84
CA SER A 22 59.23 -47.06 15.87
C SER A 22 60.38 -47.49 14.95
N PHE A 23 61.21 -46.53 14.52
CA PHE A 23 62.38 -46.83 13.70
C PHE A 23 63.44 -47.64 14.45
N GLN A 24 63.66 -47.33 15.74
CA GLN A 24 64.57 -48.12 16.58
C GLN A 24 64.08 -49.56 16.76
N ASN A 25 62.78 -49.76 16.99
CA ASN A 25 62.19 -51.10 17.11
C ASN A 25 62.29 -51.89 15.79
N PHE A 26 62.09 -51.20 14.65
CA PHE A 26 62.28 -51.77 13.32
C PHE A 26 63.72 -52.25 13.08
N VAL A 27 64.73 -51.44 13.42
CA VAL A 27 66.15 -51.83 13.24
C VAL A 27 66.57 -52.95 14.21
N LYS A 28 66.07 -52.93 15.45
CA LYS A 28 66.39 -53.93 16.50
C LYS A 28 65.80 -55.31 16.21
N SER A 29 64.66 -55.37 15.54
CA SER A 29 63.91 -56.62 15.37
C SER A 29 64.67 -57.73 14.63
N GLN A 30 65.66 -57.42 13.77
CA GLN A 30 66.51 -58.32 12.93
C GLN A 30 65.80 -59.48 12.19
N ASN A 31 64.49 -59.61 12.35
CA ASN A 31 63.62 -60.63 11.81
C ASN A 31 62.82 -60.00 10.67
N LEU A 32 63.01 -60.55 9.48
CA LEU A 32 62.39 -60.05 8.25
C LEU A 32 60.86 -59.96 8.35
N ILE A 33 60.21 -60.97 8.94
CA ILE A 33 58.75 -61.02 9.08
C ILE A 33 58.28 -59.91 10.02
N HIS A 34 58.98 -59.72 11.14
CA HIS A 34 58.61 -58.67 12.10
C HIS A 34 58.82 -57.26 11.52
N GLN A 35 59.91 -57.05 10.78
CA GLN A 35 60.17 -55.79 10.06
C GLN A 35 59.08 -55.49 9.02
N LEU A 36 58.62 -56.50 8.28
CA LEU A 36 57.52 -56.36 7.32
C LEU A 36 56.18 -56.06 8.01
N THR A 37 55.89 -56.68 9.17
CA THR A 37 54.67 -56.38 9.94
C THR A 37 54.64 -54.91 10.39
N ILE A 38 55.76 -54.39 10.90
CA ILE A 38 55.86 -52.98 11.32
C ILE A 38 55.61 -52.04 10.12
N ILE A 39 56.18 -52.34 8.95
CA ILE A 39 55.94 -51.57 7.72
C ILE A 39 54.45 -51.63 7.33
N ILE A 40 53.84 -52.82 7.34
CA ILE A 40 52.42 -52.99 6.99
C ILE A 40 51.51 -52.20 7.95
N GLU A 41 51.79 -52.22 9.25
CA GLU A 41 51.05 -51.42 10.24
C GLU A 41 51.16 -49.92 9.97
N HIS A 42 52.33 -49.42 9.55
CA HIS A 42 52.50 -48.01 9.18
C HIS A 42 51.76 -47.67 7.88
N ILE A 43 51.71 -48.57 6.90
CA ILE A 43 50.91 -48.40 5.67
C ILE A 43 49.41 -48.31 6.01
N GLN A 44 48.94 -49.14 6.93
CA GLN A 44 47.53 -49.19 7.34
C GLN A 44 47.14 -48.00 8.21
N ASN A 45 48.03 -47.59 9.12
CA ASN A 45 47.81 -46.45 10.03
C ASN A 45 48.19 -45.10 9.43
N ASN A 46 48.61 -45.07 8.16
CA ASN A 46 49.10 -43.90 7.46
C ASN A 46 48.13 -42.71 7.65
N LYS A 47 48.54 -41.77 8.51
CA LYS A 47 47.75 -40.60 8.94
C LYS A 47 47.27 -39.80 7.74
N ILE A 48 48.09 -39.75 6.69
CA ILE A 48 47.80 -39.08 5.41
C ILE A 48 46.46 -39.55 4.80
N LYS A 49 46.10 -40.84 4.89
CA LYS A 49 44.82 -41.33 4.36
C LYS A 49 43.62 -40.88 5.20
N LYS A 50 43.78 -40.78 6.52
CA LYS A 50 42.73 -40.31 7.42
C LYS A 50 42.52 -38.81 7.26
N ASP A 51 43.62 -38.06 7.21
CA ASP A 51 43.62 -36.61 7.02
C ASP A 51 42.99 -36.23 5.67
N TYR A 52 43.30 -36.99 4.60
CA TYR A 52 42.67 -36.78 3.29
C TYR A 52 41.16 -37.00 3.32
N LYS A 53 40.70 -38.07 3.99
CA LYS A 53 39.27 -38.38 4.11
C LYS A 53 38.52 -37.34 4.95
N GLU A 54 39.17 -36.78 5.98
CA GLU A 54 38.60 -35.71 6.78
C GLU A 54 38.55 -34.39 6.01
N LEU A 55 39.62 -34.07 5.27
CA LEU A 55 39.67 -32.91 4.39
C LEU A 55 38.61 -33.00 3.28
N GLU A 56 38.39 -34.17 2.69
CA GLU A 56 37.35 -34.40 1.69
C GLU A 56 35.95 -34.15 2.26
N LYS A 57 35.66 -34.61 3.48
CA LYS A 57 34.39 -34.32 4.16
C LYS A 57 34.20 -32.83 4.41
N GLN A 58 35.25 -32.14 4.85
CA GLN A 58 35.20 -30.69 5.07
C GLN A 58 34.95 -29.95 3.75
N LEU A 59 35.62 -30.35 2.67
CA LEU A 59 35.40 -29.77 1.35
C LEU A 59 33.95 -29.95 0.88
N GLN A 60 33.40 -31.17 0.98
CA GLN A 60 32.01 -31.43 0.62
C GLN A 60 31.02 -30.58 1.44
N LYS A 61 31.30 -30.39 2.74
CA LYS A 61 30.51 -29.51 3.60
C LYS A 61 30.56 -28.06 3.11
N TYR A 62 31.75 -27.51 2.88
CA TYR A 62 31.89 -26.13 2.39
C TYR A 62 31.25 -25.95 1.00
N GLU A 63 31.38 -26.90 0.09
CA GLU A 63 30.70 -26.83 -1.20
C GLU A 63 29.17 -26.79 -1.05
N SER A 64 28.63 -27.56 -0.10
CA SER A 64 27.18 -27.55 0.18
C SER A 64 26.73 -26.20 0.76
N GLU A 65 27.50 -25.62 1.68
CA GLU A 65 27.22 -24.30 2.27
C GLU A 65 27.27 -23.19 1.22
N VAL A 66 28.27 -23.21 0.34
CA VAL A 66 28.39 -22.25 -0.77
C VAL A 66 27.21 -22.37 -1.72
N ARG A 67 26.78 -23.59 -2.07
CA ARG A 67 25.59 -23.81 -2.92
C ARG A 67 24.31 -23.25 -2.28
N VAL A 68 24.14 -23.43 -0.96
CA VAL A 68 23.02 -22.85 -0.22
C VAL A 68 23.09 -21.33 -0.24
N HIS A 69 24.26 -20.74 0.07
CA HIS A 69 24.45 -19.29 0.06
C HIS A 69 24.17 -18.66 -1.30
N ILE A 70 24.62 -19.27 -2.40
CA ILE A 70 24.34 -18.79 -3.76
C ILE A 70 22.82 -18.78 -4.00
N ARG A 71 22.12 -19.85 -3.61
CA ARG A 71 20.66 -19.94 -3.77
C ARG A 71 19.94 -18.87 -2.95
N GLU A 72 20.33 -18.68 -1.70
CA GLU A 72 19.74 -17.68 -0.81
C GLU A 72 19.98 -16.26 -1.33
N SER A 73 21.19 -15.97 -1.81
CA SER A 73 21.53 -14.69 -2.43
C SER A 73 20.66 -14.40 -3.65
N TYR A 74 20.45 -15.40 -4.51
CA TYR A 74 19.57 -15.27 -5.68
C TYR A 74 18.12 -14.95 -5.26
N LEU A 75 17.57 -15.69 -4.29
CA LEU A 75 16.22 -15.45 -3.79
C LEU A 75 16.08 -14.07 -3.12
N MET A 76 17.11 -13.63 -2.42
CA MET A 76 17.13 -12.30 -1.80
C MET A 76 17.14 -11.19 -2.85
N ASN A 77 17.94 -11.34 -3.91
CA ASN A 77 17.99 -10.38 -5.02
C ASN A 77 16.64 -10.29 -5.74
N GLN A 78 15.99 -11.43 -5.99
CA GLN A 78 14.66 -11.44 -6.60
C GLN A 78 13.65 -10.66 -5.75
N LYS A 79 13.61 -10.90 -4.43
CA LYS A 79 12.73 -10.15 -3.51
C LYS A 79 13.05 -8.66 -3.48
N TYR A 80 14.33 -8.31 -3.55
CA TYR A 80 14.76 -6.91 -3.60
C TYR A 80 14.23 -6.21 -4.86
N ASP A 81 14.34 -6.85 -6.02
CA ASP A 81 13.83 -6.30 -7.28
C ASP A 81 12.31 -6.17 -7.28
N GLU A 82 11.59 -7.15 -6.73
CA GLU A 82 10.15 -7.09 -6.54
C GLU A 82 9.74 -5.90 -5.65
N MET A 83 10.38 -5.73 -4.48
CA MET A 83 10.12 -4.57 -3.61
C MET A 83 10.44 -3.24 -4.30
N LYS A 84 11.55 -3.17 -5.03
CA LYS A 84 11.95 -1.96 -5.76
C LYS A 84 10.91 -1.56 -6.80
N ASN A 85 10.32 -2.54 -7.49
CA ASN A 85 9.24 -2.29 -8.44
C ASN A 85 7.95 -1.85 -7.74
N GLN A 86 7.61 -2.44 -6.60
CA GLN A 86 6.46 -2.01 -5.79
C GLN A 86 6.62 -0.57 -5.29
N ILE A 87 7.81 -0.19 -4.83
CA ILE A 87 8.10 1.19 -4.40
C ILE A 87 7.89 2.16 -5.56
N LYS A 88 8.44 1.86 -6.75
CA LYS A 88 8.24 2.70 -7.94
C LYS A 88 6.75 2.86 -8.29
N GLN A 89 5.97 1.78 -8.21
CA GLN A 89 4.53 1.84 -8.47
C GLN A 89 3.82 2.72 -7.44
N LEU A 90 4.12 2.55 -6.15
CA LEU A 90 3.54 3.36 -5.08
C LEU A 90 3.91 4.85 -5.23
N GLU A 91 5.12 5.16 -5.65
CA GLU A 91 5.54 6.53 -5.94
C GLU A 91 4.77 7.14 -7.13
N GLN A 92 4.54 6.35 -8.19
CA GLN A 92 3.71 6.77 -9.32
C GLN A 92 2.26 7.03 -8.89
N ASP A 93 1.65 6.09 -8.17
CA ASP A 93 0.28 6.21 -7.67
C ASP A 93 0.13 7.41 -6.73
N ARG A 94 1.12 7.65 -5.85
CA ARG A 94 1.15 8.81 -4.95
C ARG A 94 1.18 10.12 -5.75
N ASN A 95 2.02 10.19 -6.78
CA ASN A 95 2.15 11.38 -7.61
C ASN A 95 0.87 11.63 -8.42
N GLU A 96 0.26 10.58 -8.96
CA GLU A 96 -1.03 10.69 -9.66
C GLU A 96 -2.13 11.18 -8.72
N LEU A 97 -2.23 10.60 -7.52
CA LEU A 97 -3.19 11.02 -6.51
C LEU A 97 -3.00 12.49 -6.12
N LEU A 98 -1.76 12.93 -5.94
CA LEU A 98 -1.43 14.32 -5.62
C LEU A 98 -1.88 15.26 -6.75
N GLN A 99 -1.60 14.91 -7.99
CA GLN A 99 -2.00 15.70 -9.16
C GLN A 99 -3.52 15.78 -9.29
N ASN A 100 -4.22 14.66 -9.12
CA ASN A 100 -5.68 14.60 -9.17
C ASN A 100 -6.33 15.40 -8.03
N THR A 101 -5.75 15.32 -6.83
CA THR A 101 -6.19 16.11 -5.67
C THR A 101 -5.98 17.60 -5.93
N LYS A 102 -4.83 18.01 -6.47
CA LYS A 102 -4.55 19.41 -6.81
C LYS A 102 -5.51 19.95 -7.87
N LYS A 103 -5.79 19.16 -8.92
CA LYS A 103 -6.79 19.51 -9.94
C LYS A 103 -8.18 19.69 -9.33
N THR A 104 -8.60 18.75 -8.48
CA THR A 104 -9.90 18.80 -7.81
C THR A 104 -10.03 19.99 -6.88
N LEU A 105 -8.99 20.27 -6.08
CA LEU A 105 -8.94 21.41 -5.18
C LEU A 105 -9.07 22.74 -5.96
N ASN A 106 -8.34 22.87 -7.07
CA ASN A 106 -8.42 24.07 -7.90
C ASN A 106 -9.81 24.25 -8.52
N LYS A 107 -10.46 23.15 -8.94
CA LYS A 107 -11.83 23.20 -9.44
C LYS A 107 -12.80 23.66 -8.36
N LEU A 108 -12.71 23.09 -7.16
CA LEU A 108 -13.55 23.47 -6.02
C LEU A 108 -13.32 24.93 -5.59
N LYS A 109 -12.08 25.44 -5.64
CA LYS A 109 -11.80 26.85 -5.36
C LYS A 109 -12.54 27.77 -6.33
N LYS A 110 -12.48 27.47 -7.63
CA LYS A 110 -13.19 28.24 -8.67
C LYS A 110 -14.72 28.20 -8.46
N GLU A 111 -15.28 27.00 -8.28
CA GLU A 111 -16.71 26.84 -8.02
C GLU A 111 -17.15 27.61 -6.76
N ASN A 112 -16.32 27.62 -5.72
CA ASN A 112 -16.61 28.37 -4.49
C ASN A 112 -16.55 29.89 -4.72
N GLU A 113 -15.56 30.39 -5.45
CA GLU A 113 -15.48 31.81 -5.82
C GLU A 113 -16.69 32.27 -6.65
N GLU A 114 -17.13 31.46 -7.60
CA GLU A 114 -18.34 31.71 -8.40
C GLU A 114 -19.60 31.78 -7.50
N LEU A 115 -19.75 30.84 -6.56
CA LEU A 115 -20.85 30.84 -5.60
C LEU A 115 -20.81 32.07 -4.68
N TYR A 116 -19.63 32.47 -4.19
CA TYR A 116 -19.48 33.70 -3.40
C TYR A 116 -19.95 34.93 -4.18
N GLN A 117 -19.61 35.02 -5.47
CA GLN A 117 -20.08 36.12 -6.34
C GLN A 117 -21.60 36.09 -6.52
N GLN A 118 -22.18 34.93 -6.79
CA GLN A 118 -23.64 34.78 -6.93
C GLN A 118 -24.39 35.16 -5.65
N VAL A 119 -23.90 34.71 -4.49
CA VAL A 119 -24.49 35.07 -3.18
C VAL A 119 -24.41 36.58 -2.94
N LYS A 120 -23.30 37.22 -3.32
CA LYS A 120 -23.16 38.67 -3.22
C LYS A 120 -24.20 39.39 -4.08
N LEU A 121 -24.35 39.01 -5.35
CA LEU A 121 -25.35 39.59 -6.25
C LEU A 121 -26.77 39.42 -5.71
N LEU A 122 -27.14 38.21 -5.28
CA LEU A 122 -28.46 37.94 -4.69
C LEU A 122 -28.71 38.76 -3.42
N LYS A 123 -27.68 38.99 -2.60
CA LYS A 123 -27.76 39.82 -1.41
C LYS A 123 -28.00 41.29 -1.76
N ASP A 124 -27.34 41.78 -2.80
CA ASP A 124 -27.50 43.15 -3.29
C ASP A 124 -28.90 43.35 -3.89
N GLU A 125 -29.40 42.40 -4.71
CA GLU A 125 -30.77 42.40 -5.23
C GLU A 125 -31.82 42.36 -4.10
N LEU A 126 -31.64 41.49 -3.10
CA LEU A 126 -32.53 41.43 -1.95
C LEU A 126 -32.57 42.77 -1.20
N ASN A 127 -31.43 43.43 -1.05
CA ASN A 127 -31.36 44.73 -0.41
C ASN A 127 -32.08 45.81 -1.25
N TYR A 128 -31.91 45.79 -2.57
CA TYR A 128 -32.64 46.67 -3.48
C TYR A 128 -34.16 46.50 -3.34
N TYR A 129 -34.66 45.26 -3.39
CA TYR A 129 -36.10 45.00 -3.24
C TYR A 129 -36.63 45.41 -1.86
N LYS A 130 -35.86 45.21 -0.78
CA LYS A 130 -36.22 45.70 0.55
C LYS A 130 -36.36 47.22 0.58
N GLN A 131 -35.43 47.96 -0.02
CA GLN A 131 -35.50 49.42 -0.10
C GLN A 131 -36.69 49.88 -0.95
N PHE A 132 -36.93 49.22 -2.08
CA PHE A 132 -38.09 49.49 -2.93
C PHE A 132 -39.40 49.28 -2.16
N GLU A 133 -39.52 48.19 -1.40
CA GLU A 133 -40.68 47.90 -0.57
C GLU A 133 -40.88 48.98 0.51
N ILE A 134 -39.83 49.40 1.20
CA ILE A 134 -39.88 50.48 2.20
C ILE A 134 -40.37 51.79 1.55
N CYS A 135 -39.82 52.17 0.39
CA CYS A 135 -40.27 53.37 -0.34
C CYS A 135 -41.72 53.26 -0.78
N THR A 136 -42.18 52.09 -1.21
CA THR A 136 -43.57 51.85 -1.63
C THR A 136 -44.53 51.94 -0.44
N GLN A 137 -44.15 51.41 0.72
CA GLN A 137 -44.90 51.53 1.97
C GLN A 137 -44.96 52.98 2.47
N GLN A 138 -43.88 53.76 2.33
CA GLN A 138 -43.86 55.18 2.68
C GLN A 138 -44.74 56.01 1.72
N SER A 139 -44.67 55.72 0.41
CA SER A 139 -45.49 56.40 -0.61
C SER A 139 -46.99 56.13 -0.42
N THR A 140 -47.38 54.89 -0.12
CA THR A 140 -48.78 54.55 0.19
C THR A 140 -49.29 55.21 1.47
N LYS A 141 -48.45 55.36 2.51
CA LYS A 141 -48.78 56.15 3.71
C LYS A 141 -49.00 57.65 3.40
N ILE A 142 -48.19 58.24 2.52
CA ILE A 142 -48.33 59.65 2.09
C ILE A 142 -49.56 59.85 1.19
N SER A 143 -49.86 58.88 0.33
CA SER A 143 -51.07 58.93 -0.52
C SER A 143 -52.33 58.81 0.33
N ASN A 144 -52.33 57.93 1.34
CA ASN A 144 -53.44 57.79 2.27
C ASN A 144 -53.63 59.02 3.17
N SER A 145 -52.57 59.74 3.56
CA SER A 145 -52.72 61.00 4.32
C SER A 145 -53.31 62.13 3.49
N LYS A 146 -52.97 62.24 2.20
CA LYS A 146 -53.56 63.24 1.28
C LYS A 146 -55.00 62.93 0.87
N THR A 147 -55.46 61.68 1.00
CA THR A 147 -56.85 61.33 0.68
C THR A 147 -57.81 61.64 1.84
N ILE A 148 -57.30 61.77 3.07
CA ILE A 148 -58.14 62.07 4.25
C ILE A 148 -58.53 63.56 4.31
N GLU A 149 -57.75 64.48 3.74
CA GLU A 149 -58.11 65.92 3.74
C GLU A 149 -59.16 66.32 2.70
N LYS A 150 -59.54 65.44 1.76
CA LYS A 150 -60.52 65.75 0.69
C LYS A 150 -61.67 64.76 0.57
N GLN A 151 -62.07 64.09 1.66
CA GLN A 151 -63.26 63.24 1.67
C GLN A 151 -64.27 63.65 2.75
N ASN A 152 -64.66 64.92 2.74
CA ASN A 152 -66.02 65.27 3.14
C ASN A 152 -66.84 65.46 1.88
N LYS A 153 -67.82 64.56 1.70
CA LYS A 153 -68.81 64.46 0.61
C LYS A 153 -68.29 63.74 -0.64
N LEU A 154 -68.67 62.47 -0.78
CA LEU A 154 -69.51 62.02 -1.90
C LEU A 154 -69.96 60.58 -1.68
N LYS A 155 -71.26 60.40 -1.91
CA LYS A 155 -72.05 59.19 -1.75
C LYS A 155 -71.59 58.08 -2.70
N ASP A 156 -71.81 56.86 -2.23
CA ASP A 156 -71.96 55.61 -2.99
C ASP A 156 -71.96 55.75 -4.52
N LYS A 157 -70.91 55.23 -5.15
CA LYS A 157 -71.02 54.54 -6.44
C LYS A 157 -70.14 53.30 -6.40
N ARG A 158 -70.81 52.14 -6.47
CA ARG A 158 -70.20 50.83 -6.70
C ARG A 158 -69.37 50.89 -7.98
N PHE A 159 -68.06 50.71 -7.86
CA PHE A 159 -67.24 50.25 -8.98
C PHE A 159 -67.01 48.76 -8.76
N HIS A 160 -67.69 47.96 -9.57
CA HIS A 160 -67.36 46.55 -9.75
C HIS A 160 -65.99 46.46 -10.43
N THR A 161 -65.02 45.85 -9.76
CA THR A 161 -63.88 45.23 -10.43
C THR A 161 -63.85 43.75 -10.06
N ASN A 162 -64.23 42.91 -11.02
CA ASN A 162 -63.98 41.48 -10.98
C ASN A 162 -62.47 41.28 -11.10
N ILE A 163 -61.79 41.08 -9.97
CA ILE A 163 -60.43 40.54 -9.97
C ILE A 163 -60.53 39.14 -9.36
N THR A 164 -60.71 38.17 -10.24
CA THR A 164 -60.51 36.75 -9.94
C THR A 164 -59.07 36.55 -9.47
N PRO A 165 -58.79 35.93 -8.32
CA PRO A 165 -57.42 35.55 -7.99
C PRO A 165 -57.01 34.42 -8.94
N GLN A 166 -56.24 34.74 -9.99
CA GLN A 166 -55.53 33.73 -10.75
C GLN A 166 -54.50 33.08 -9.82
N LYS A 167 -54.77 31.83 -9.46
CA LYS A 167 -53.78 30.92 -8.88
C LYS A 167 -52.56 30.91 -9.79
N THR A 168 -51.42 31.41 -9.31
CA THR A 168 -50.13 31.17 -9.94
C THR A 168 -49.79 29.68 -9.79
N ALA A 169 -50.14 28.90 -10.82
CA ALA A 169 -49.63 27.57 -11.02
C ALA A 169 -48.18 27.67 -11.50
N ASN A 170 -47.22 27.73 -10.57
CA ASN A 170 -45.80 27.47 -10.84
C ASN A 170 -45.27 26.53 -9.76
N SER A 171 -45.76 25.28 -9.76
CA SER A 171 -45.24 24.20 -8.91
C SER A 171 -44.42 23.15 -9.68
N SER A 172 -44.11 23.38 -10.96
CA SER A 172 -43.46 22.35 -11.78
C SER A 172 -41.93 22.34 -11.69
N PHE A 173 -41.27 23.47 -11.40
CA PHE A 173 -39.80 23.52 -11.34
C PHE A 173 -39.26 22.97 -10.02
N ASP A 174 -39.79 23.42 -8.89
CA ASP A 174 -39.33 22.98 -7.56
C ASP A 174 -39.66 21.52 -7.27
N TYR A 175 -40.74 20.97 -7.85
CA TYR A 175 -41.05 19.55 -7.70
C TYR A 175 -40.07 18.66 -8.49
N LEU A 176 -39.67 19.08 -9.70
CA LEU A 176 -38.71 18.33 -10.53
C LEU A 176 -37.29 18.37 -9.95
N VAL A 177 -36.86 19.52 -9.41
CA VAL A 177 -35.55 19.67 -8.76
C VAL A 177 -35.49 18.83 -7.48
N ASN A 178 -36.52 18.87 -6.64
CA ASN A 178 -36.59 18.05 -5.42
C ASN A 178 -36.73 16.54 -5.71
N LYS A 179 -37.42 16.14 -6.79
CA LYS A 179 -37.52 14.74 -7.22
C LYS A 179 -36.18 14.20 -7.77
N ARG A 180 -35.40 15.02 -8.48
CA ARG A 180 -34.05 14.66 -8.95
C ARG A 180 -33.04 14.55 -7.82
N LEU A 181 -33.06 15.47 -6.85
CA LEU A 181 -32.18 15.41 -5.68
C LEU A 181 -32.49 14.20 -4.80
N SER A 182 -33.78 13.94 -4.53
CA SER A 182 -34.18 12.78 -3.71
C SER A 182 -33.85 11.43 -4.37
N GLN A 183 -33.93 11.32 -5.72
CA GLN A 183 -33.49 10.12 -6.43
C GLN A 183 -31.96 9.90 -6.38
N GLN A 184 -31.15 10.96 -6.48
CA GLN A 184 -29.69 10.84 -6.37
C GLN A 184 -29.24 10.46 -4.95
N ILE A 185 -29.90 10.98 -3.91
CA ILE A 185 -29.58 10.66 -2.51
C ILE A 185 -29.96 9.21 -2.18
N VAL A 186 -31.09 8.71 -2.69
CA VAL A 186 -31.51 7.31 -2.48
C VAL A 186 -30.60 6.32 -3.21
N GLN A 187 -30.10 6.66 -4.40
CA GLN A 187 -29.14 5.81 -5.12
C GLN A 187 -27.78 5.75 -4.42
N ARG A 188 -27.28 6.86 -3.87
CA ARG A 188 -26.02 6.89 -3.09
C ARG A 188 -26.11 6.11 -1.78
N LYS A 189 -27.26 6.11 -1.09
CA LYS A 189 -27.44 5.29 0.12
C LYS A 189 -27.44 3.78 -0.19
N LYS A 190 -28.06 3.36 -1.31
CA LYS A 190 -28.09 1.93 -1.71
C LYS A 190 -26.71 1.40 -2.13
N SER A 191 -25.88 2.20 -2.81
CA SER A 191 -24.53 1.77 -3.19
C SER A 191 -23.56 1.72 -2.01
N PHE A 192 -23.65 2.68 -1.07
CA PHE A 192 -22.82 2.67 0.14
C PHE A 192 -23.15 1.49 1.07
N GLN A 193 -24.44 1.15 1.20
CA GLN A 193 -24.87 -0.01 1.98
C GLN A 193 -24.39 -1.33 1.33
N LYS A 194 -24.41 -1.44 0.00
CA LYS A 194 -23.90 -2.61 -0.73
C LYS A 194 -22.38 -2.80 -0.57
N TYR A 195 -21.61 -1.70 -0.57
CA TYR A 195 -20.16 -1.72 -0.32
C TYR A 195 -19.84 -2.19 1.10
N MET A 196 -20.54 -1.66 2.12
CA MET A 196 -20.33 -2.04 3.52
C MET A 196 -20.73 -3.49 3.83
N PHE A 197 -21.76 -4.03 3.18
CA PHE A 197 -22.11 -5.45 3.28
C PHE A 197 -21.08 -6.39 2.61
N SER A 198 -20.45 -5.96 1.50
CA SER A 198 -19.41 -6.77 0.85
C SER A 198 -18.13 -6.88 1.70
N LYS A 199 -17.70 -5.78 2.34
CA LYS A 199 -16.54 -5.78 3.24
C LYS A 199 -16.75 -6.59 4.52
N ARG A 200 -17.99 -6.71 5.01
CA ARG A 200 -18.29 -7.56 6.17
C ARG A 200 -18.28 -9.05 5.82
N LYS A 201 -18.64 -9.44 4.59
CA LYS A 201 -18.58 -10.84 4.15
C LYS A 201 -17.14 -11.33 3.88
N SER A 202 -16.24 -10.44 3.42
CA SER A 202 -14.84 -10.83 3.19
C SER A 202 -14.05 -11.05 4.49
N CYS A 203 -14.43 -10.40 5.59
CA CYS A 203 -13.77 -10.61 6.89
C CYS A 203 -14.25 -11.85 7.65
N THR A 204 -15.39 -12.46 7.29
CA THR A 204 -15.90 -13.66 7.98
C THR A 204 -15.60 -14.97 7.24
N THR A 205 -15.26 -14.92 5.95
CA THR A 205 -14.90 -16.13 5.18
C THR A 205 -13.49 -16.65 5.43
N ASP A 206 -12.58 -15.83 5.98
CA ASP A 206 -11.19 -16.27 6.23
C ASP A 206 -10.99 -16.95 7.60
N LEU A 207 -11.92 -16.78 8.54
CA LEU A 207 -11.86 -17.44 9.86
C LEU A 207 -12.50 -18.84 9.91
N SER A 208 -13.15 -19.28 8.83
CA SER A 208 -13.79 -20.61 8.75
C SER A 208 -12.96 -21.67 8.02
N LYS A 209 -11.73 -21.32 7.59
CA LYS A 209 -10.76 -22.26 7.00
C LYS A 209 -9.58 -22.58 7.92
N SER A 210 -9.60 -22.11 9.16
CA SER A 210 -8.57 -22.39 10.17
C SER A 210 -9.11 -23.13 11.41
N MET A 211 -10.10 -24.01 11.22
CA MET A 211 -10.43 -25.08 12.16
C MET A 211 -10.41 -26.42 11.43
#